data_AF-A0AAE0UXA0-F1
#
_entry.id   AF-A0AAE0UXA0-F1
#
_cell.length_a   1.000
_cell.length_b   1.000
_cell.length_c   1.000
_cell.angle_alpha   90.00
_cell.angle_beta   90.00
_cell.angle_gamma   90.00
#
_symmetry.space_group_name_H-M   'P 1'
#
loop_
_entity.id
_entity.type
_entity.pdbx_description
1 polymer ?
#
loop_
_entity_poly.entity_id
_entity_poly.type
_entity_poly.pdbx_seq_one_letter_code
_entity_poly.pdbx_strand_id
1 'polypeptide(L)'
;MVRRLQFQLIVMAEGHLSRNCPKGQAPGEQETLTVAENNQEREQAHTDEIRRYATDFYQNLYRSECRDNKELLDTFYQGLPKVSSEDNAALEGPLVLEKLQAALNTMSGGKAPGIDGLPVEFYKFFWKELGEDLLGVLEERCRKRCLLLSSRRVVITLLPKKGDLQDIKNWHPVSLLCD
;
A
#
# COMPACT_ATOMS: atom_id res chain seq x y z
N MET A 1 -12.92 -23.90 -13.12
CA MET A 1 -13.52 -22.82 -12.30
C MET A 1 -12.54 -22.54 -11.16
N VAL A 2 -11.52 -21.70 -11.42
CA VAL A 2 -10.49 -21.39 -10.42
C VAL A 2 -11.13 -20.43 -9.41
N ARG A 3 -11.36 -20.91 -8.19
CA ARG A 3 -11.81 -20.06 -7.07
C ARG A 3 -10.72 -19.01 -6.85
N ARG A 4 -11.04 -17.76 -7.20
CA ARG A 4 -10.18 -16.60 -6.99
C ARG A 4 -10.13 -16.35 -5.49
N LEU A 5 -9.21 -17.00 -4.78
CA LEU A 5 -8.87 -16.66 -3.41
C LEU A 5 -8.17 -15.29 -3.45
N GLN A 6 -8.95 -14.21 -3.36
CA GLN A 6 -8.42 -12.88 -3.09
C GLN A 6 -8.21 -12.80 -1.58
N PHE A 7 -6.99 -13.10 -1.14
CA PHE A 7 -6.60 -12.79 0.23
C PHE A 7 -6.35 -11.29 0.30
N GLN A 8 -7.23 -10.60 1.03
CA GLN A 8 -7.09 -9.19 1.34
C GLN A 8 -6.35 -9.09 2.67
N LEU A 9 -5.11 -8.59 2.64
CA LEU A 9 -4.32 -8.33 3.82
C LEU A 9 -4.36 -6.83 4.11
N ILE A 10 -4.93 -6.43 5.24
CA ILE A 10 -4.84 -5.05 5.71
C ILE A 10 -3.54 -4.93 6.50
N VAL A 11 -2.54 -4.24 5.93
CA VAL A 11 -1.34 -3.86 6.69
C VAL A 11 -1.51 -2.40 7.08
N MET A 12 -1.71 -2.15 8.38
CA MET A 12 -1.66 -0.80 8.92
C MET A 12 -0.19 -0.38 9.01
N ALA A 13 0.23 0.59 8.19
CA ALA A 13 1.54 1.19 8.33
C ALA A 13 1.55 2.16 9.53
N GLU A 14 1.63 1.61 10.74
CA GLU A 14 1.91 2.37 11.95
C GLU A 14 3.43 2.63 12.00
N GLY A 15 3.86 3.72 11.37
CA GLY A 15 5.23 4.21 11.51
C GLY A 15 5.45 4.81 12.90
N HIS A 16 5.90 4.02 13.87
CA HIS A 16 6.62 4.51 15.05
C HIS A 16 7.62 3.48 15.57
N LEU A 17 8.87 3.91 15.76
CA LEU A 17 10.00 3.10 16.22
C LEU A 17 9.83 2.61 17.67
N SER A 18 10.31 1.37 17.90
CA SER A 18 11.17 0.92 19.02
C SER A 18 10.66 -0.21 19.95
N ARG A 19 11.47 -1.29 19.95
CA ARG A 19 11.93 -2.17 21.06
C ARG A 19 11.24 -3.54 21.36
N ASN A 20 12.01 -4.58 21.02
CA ASN A 20 12.34 -5.83 21.76
C ASN A 20 11.34 -7.01 21.89
N CYS A 21 11.67 -8.17 21.28
CA CYS A 21 11.73 -9.54 21.91
C CYS A 21 12.18 -10.63 20.89
N PRO A 22 12.57 -11.86 21.29
CA PRO A 22 13.69 -12.63 20.71
C PRO A 22 13.30 -13.82 19.81
N LYS A 23 14.34 -14.45 19.23
CA LYS A 23 14.35 -15.53 18.22
C LYS A 23 14.03 -16.93 18.78
N GLY A 24 13.44 -17.79 17.93
CA GLY A 24 13.48 -19.27 18.02
C GLY A 24 12.53 -19.90 16.97
N GLN A 25 13.03 -20.46 15.86
CA GLN A 25 13.37 -21.87 15.59
C GLN A 25 12.17 -22.71 15.09
N ALA A 26 12.20 -23.11 13.80
CA ALA A 26 11.40 -24.19 13.22
C ALA A 26 12.06 -25.57 13.51
N PRO A 27 11.32 -26.70 13.48
CA PRO A 27 11.15 -27.43 12.20
C PRO A 27 9.85 -28.26 12.06
N GLY A 28 9.56 -28.73 10.84
CA GLY A 28 9.11 -30.12 10.62
C GLY A 28 7.63 -30.41 10.33
N GLU A 29 7.32 -30.52 9.04
CA GLU A 29 6.40 -31.42 8.29
C GLU A 29 5.15 -32.11 8.91
N GLN A 30 4.04 -31.92 8.16
CA GLN A 30 3.01 -32.85 7.65
C GLN A 30 2.21 -33.75 8.63
N GLU A 31 0.87 -33.64 8.59
CA GLU A 31 -0.04 -34.67 8.05
C GLU A 31 -1.53 -34.35 8.32
N THR A 32 -2.37 -34.73 7.35
CA THR A 32 -3.82 -34.53 7.35
C THR A 32 -4.52 -35.49 8.33
N LEU A 33 -5.32 -34.96 9.26
CA LEU A 33 -6.32 -35.74 10.00
C LEU A 33 -7.71 -35.06 9.95
N THR A 34 -8.65 -35.78 9.36
CA THR A 34 -10.08 -35.49 9.29
C THR A 34 -10.75 -35.81 10.62
N VAL A 35 -11.20 -34.78 11.35
CA VAL A 35 -12.28 -34.89 12.34
C VAL A 35 -13.35 -33.86 11.98
N ALA A 36 -14.52 -34.36 11.59
CA ALA A 36 -15.66 -33.58 11.14
C ALA A 36 -16.37 -32.94 12.34
N GLU A 37 -15.79 -31.90 12.92
CA GLU A 37 -16.48 -30.99 13.83
C GLU A 37 -16.10 -29.55 13.43
N ASN A 38 -17.15 -28.78 13.08
CA ASN A 38 -17.16 -27.35 12.74
C ASN A 38 -16.30 -26.91 11.54
N ASN A 39 -16.69 -27.33 10.33
CA ASN A 39 -16.06 -26.88 9.08
C ASN A 39 -15.90 -25.35 8.97
N GLN A 40 -16.84 -24.55 9.50
CA GLN A 40 -16.74 -23.10 9.46
C GLN A 40 -15.64 -22.54 10.39
N GLU A 41 -15.46 -23.11 11.58
CA GLU A 41 -14.42 -22.68 12.53
C GLU A 41 -13.03 -23.16 12.08
N ARG A 42 -12.94 -24.37 11.49
CA ARG A 42 -11.69 -24.89 10.92
C ARG A 42 -11.27 -24.15 9.66
N GLU A 43 -12.21 -23.79 8.79
CA GLU A 43 -11.94 -22.95 7.61
C GLU A 43 -11.50 -21.53 8.01
N GLN A 44 -12.10 -20.97 9.07
CA GLN A 44 -11.74 -19.67 9.60
C GLN A 44 -10.35 -19.69 10.25
N ALA A 45 -10.05 -20.68 11.10
CA ALA A 45 -8.74 -20.85 11.71
C ALA A 45 -7.63 -21.02 10.66
N HIS A 46 -7.87 -21.84 9.64
CA HIS A 46 -6.93 -22.04 8.53
C HIS A 46 -6.70 -20.74 7.73
N THR A 47 -7.74 -19.95 7.52
CA THR A 47 -7.63 -18.65 6.81
C THR A 47 -6.83 -17.64 7.64
N ASP A 48 -7.00 -17.63 8.96
CA ASP A 48 -6.28 -16.74 9.87
C ASP A 48 -4.79 -17.11 9.96
N GLU A 49 -4.45 -18.40 9.94
CA GLU A 49 -3.07 -18.89 9.88
C GLU A 49 -2.35 -18.46 8.61
N ILE A 50 -3.01 -18.63 7.44
CA ILE A 50 -2.47 -18.17 6.15
C ILE A 50 -2.26 -16.65 6.17
N ARG A 51 -3.24 -15.90 6.69
CA ARG A 51 -3.14 -14.45 6.78
C ARG A 51 -1.97 -14.04 7.67
N ARG A 52 -1.79 -14.69 8.83
CA ARG A 52 -0.68 -14.41 9.74
C ARG A 52 0.67 -14.71 9.07
N TYR A 53 0.81 -15.88 8.45
CA TYR A 53 2.02 -16.25 7.71
C TYR A 53 2.37 -15.22 6.63
N ALA A 54 1.38 -14.79 5.84
CA ALA A 54 1.58 -13.77 4.82
C ALA A 54 1.94 -12.40 5.42
N THR A 55 1.28 -12.02 6.52
CA THR A 55 1.56 -10.79 7.26
C THR A 55 3.02 -10.76 7.71
N ASP A 56 3.46 -11.79 8.43
CA ASP A 56 4.80 -11.88 8.98
C ASP A 56 5.86 -11.86 7.88
N PHE A 57 5.61 -12.60 6.79
CA PHE A 57 6.52 -12.64 5.64
C PHE A 57 6.71 -11.25 5.02
N TYR A 58 5.62 -10.58 4.63
CA TYR A 58 5.73 -9.27 3.96
C TYR A 58 6.12 -8.14 4.91
N GLN A 59 5.75 -8.21 6.19
CA GLN A 59 6.25 -7.26 7.20
C GLN A 59 7.77 -7.36 7.35
N ASN A 60 8.32 -8.58 7.37
CA ASN A 60 9.76 -8.77 7.42
C ASN A 60 10.44 -8.38 6.11
N LEU A 61 9.84 -8.69 4.95
CA LEU A 61 10.37 -8.34 3.64
C LEU A 61 10.43 -6.82 3.41
N TYR A 62 9.40 -6.09 3.83
CA TYR A 62 9.30 -4.64 3.71
C TYR A 62 9.78 -3.89 4.95
N ARG A 63 10.42 -4.57 5.90
CA ARG A 63 11.03 -3.92 7.05
C ARG A 63 12.08 -2.93 6.55
N SER A 64 11.86 -1.65 6.84
CA SER A 64 12.82 -0.61 6.49
C SER A 64 14.12 -0.82 7.27
N GLU A 65 15.23 -0.93 6.54
CA GLU A 65 16.59 -0.91 7.11
C GLU A 65 17.20 0.51 7.07
N CYS A 66 16.35 1.55 6.93
CA CYS A 66 16.79 2.93 6.72
C CYS A 66 17.87 3.33 7.75
N ARG A 67 19.07 3.56 7.23
CA ARG A 67 20.16 4.22 7.94
C ARG A 67 20.15 5.67 7.47
N ASP A 68 19.74 6.58 8.33
CA ASP A 68 19.71 8.01 8.04
C ASP A 68 21.16 8.54 8.03
N ASN A 69 21.89 8.22 6.96
CA ASN A 69 23.28 8.62 6.76
C ASN A 69 23.34 9.66 5.65
N LYS A 70 23.32 10.92 6.07
CA LYS A 70 23.35 12.09 5.19
C LYS A 70 24.55 12.10 4.24
N GLU A 71 25.72 11.66 4.70
CA GLU A 71 26.95 11.64 3.86
C GLU A 71 26.83 10.63 2.71
N LEU A 72 26.21 9.48 2.95
CA LEU A 72 25.94 8.49 1.91
C LEU A 72 24.91 9.00 0.89
N LEU A 73 23.84 9.67 1.35
CA LEU A 73 22.85 10.28 0.46
C LEU A 73 23.48 11.38 -0.39
N ASP A 74 24.24 12.30 0.21
CA ASP A 74 24.90 13.39 -0.50
C ASP A 74 25.87 12.87 -1.56
N THR A 75 26.63 11.80 -1.23
CA THR A 75 27.50 11.12 -2.20
C THR A 75 26.70 10.46 -3.33
N PHE A 76 25.58 9.81 -3.00
CA PHE A 76 24.72 9.14 -3.99
C PHE A 76 24.05 10.14 -4.95
N TYR A 77 23.64 11.31 -4.46
CA TYR A 77 23.01 12.35 -5.27
C TYR A 77 23.99 13.19 -6.10
N GLN A 78 25.31 13.09 -5.86
CA GLN A 78 26.31 13.79 -6.66
C GLN A 78 26.30 13.30 -8.11
N GLY A 79 26.25 14.25 -9.05
CA GLY A 79 26.32 13.97 -10.48
C GLY A 79 25.02 13.46 -11.12
N LEU A 80 23.94 13.30 -10.36
CA LEU A 80 22.63 12.99 -10.95
C LEU A 80 22.10 14.19 -11.74
N PRO A 81 21.42 13.95 -12.89
CA PRO A 81 20.71 14.99 -13.60
C PRO A 81 19.74 15.72 -12.66
N LYS A 82 19.80 17.05 -12.67
CA LYS A 82 18.88 17.90 -11.92
C LYS A 82 17.87 18.51 -12.88
N VAL A 83 16.64 18.68 -12.41
CA VAL A 83 15.65 19.49 -13.12
C VAL A 83 16.14 20.94 -13.23
N SER A 84 15.66 21.65 -14.25
CA SER A 84 15.99 23.08 -14.41
C SER A 84 15.47 23.88 -13.21
N SER A 85 16.06 25.05 -12.95
CA SER A 85 15.59 25.94 -11.90
C SER A 85 14.14 26.37 -12.15
N GLU A 86 13.78 26.53 -13.42
CA GLU A 86 12.46 26.88 -13.90
C GLU A 86 11.45 25.77 -13.61
N ASP A 87 11.77 24.51 -13.94
CA ASP A 87 10.91 23.37 -13.66
C ASP A 87 10.75 23.17 -12.14
N ASN A 88 11.82 23.34 -11.38
CA ASN A 88 11.76 23.20 -9.93
C ASN A 88 10.81 24.25 -9.32
N ALA A 89 10.93 25.51 -9.76
CA ALA A 89 10.00 26.57 -9.33
C ALA A 89 8.55 26.29 -9.75
N ALA A 90 8.33 25.71 -10.93
CA ALA A 90 7.00 25.34 -11.39
C ALA A 90 6.37 24.19 -10.58
N LEU A 91 7.19 23.22 -10.14
CA LEU A 91 6.80 22.08 -9.31
C LEU A 91 6.57 22.46 -7.84
N GLU A 92 7.33 23.41 -7.31
CA GLU A 92 7.20 23.93 -5.94
C GLU A 92 6.14 25.02 -5.80
N GLY A 93 5.51 25.45 -6.90
CA GLY A 93 4.44 26.43 -6.89
C GLY A 93 3.19 25.95 -6.14
N PRO A 94 2.27 26.86 -5.79
CA PRO A 94 1.04 26.51 -5.09
C PRO A 94 0.17 25.54 -5.90
N LEU A 95 -0.56 24.69 -5.17
CA LEU A 95 -1.65 23.92 -5.74
C LEU A 95 -2.78 24.88 -6.11
N VAL A 96 -3.35 24.71 -7.29
CA VAL A 96 -4.47 25.54 -7.78
C VAL A 96 -5.53 24.64 -8.39
N LEU A 97 -6.79 25.00 -8.20
CA LEU A 97 -7.94 24.17 -8.57
C LEU A 97 -7.89 23.72 -10.04
N GLU A 98 -7.49 24.60 -10.95
CA GLU A 98 -7.41 24.32 -12.38
C GLU A 98 -6.38 23.24 -12.70
N LYS A 99 -5.25 23.23 -11.97
CA LYS A 99 -4.23 22.18 -12.13
C LYS A 99 -4.75 20.83 -11.65
N LEU A 100 -5.47 20.80 -10.53
CA LEU A 100 -6.08 19.57 -10.03
C LEU A 100 -7.14 19.06 -11.00
N GLN A 101 -7.99 19.94 -11.53
CA GLN A 101 -9.00 19.58 -12.51
C GLN A 101 -8.38 19.04 -13.80
N ALA A 102 -7.31 19.69 -14.28
CA ALA A 102 -6.56 19.21 -15.44
C ALA A 102 -5.97 17.82 -15.17
N ALA A 103 -5.35 17.61 -14.01
CA ALA A 103 -4.81 16.31 -13.60
C ALA A 103 -5.92 15.24 -13.56
N LEU A 104 -7.04 15.53 -12.90
CA LEU A 104 -8.20 14.65 -12.82
C LEU A 104 -8.72 14.26 -14.20
N ASN A 105 -8.75 15.19 -15.15
CA ASN A 105 -9.18 14.92 -16.53
C ASN A 105 -8.23 13.99 -17.30
N THR A 106 -6.92 14.00 -17.00
CA THR A 106 -5.96 13.09 -17.62
C THR A 106 -6.03 11.66 -17.08
N MET A 107 -6.63 11.46 -15.90
CA MET A 107 -6.78 10.13 -15.30
C MET A 107 -7.74 9.27 -16.11
N SER A 108 -7.33 8.03 -16.41
CA SER A 108 -8.13 7.05 -17.14
C SER A 108 -9.24 6.46 -16.27
N GLY A 109 -10.45 6.31 -16.81
CA GLY A 109 -11.55 5.60 -16.18
C GLY A 109 -11.39 4.07 -16.14
N GLY A 110 -12.31 3.40 -15.45
CA GLY A 110 -12.40 1.93 -15.36
C GLY A 110 -11.28 1.28 -14.54
N LYS A 111 -10.59 2.05 -13.70
CA LYS A 111 -9.58 1.55 -12.77
C LYS A 111 -10.26 1.06 -11.49
N ALA A 112 -9.62 0.11 -10.80
CA ALA A 112 -10.09 -0.33 -9.50
C ALA A 112 -10.03 0.84 -8.51
N PRO A 113 -11.11 1.11 -7.75
CA PRO A 113 -11.11 2.16 -6.75
C PRO A 113 -10.16 1.80 -5.60
N GLY A 114 -9.83 2.82 -4.80
CA GLY A 114 -9.15 2.63 -3.52
C GLY A 114 -10.00 1.84 -2.52
N ILE A 115 -9.50 1.74 -1.29
CA ILE A 115 -10.18 1.03 -0.20
C ILE A 115 -11.50 1.72 0.24
N ASP A 116 -11.69 2.96 -0.17
CA ASP A 116 -12.89 3.78 0.02
C ASP A 116 -14.01 3.45 -0.97
N GLY A 117 -13.68 2.75 -2.08
CA GLY A 117 -14.63 2.41 -3.13
C GLY A 117 -14.98 3.57 -4.06
N LEU A 118 -14.25 4.70 -4.02
CA LEU A 118 -14.52 5.86 -4.86
C LEU A 118 -13.67 5.82 -6.14
N PRO A 119 -14.27 5.60 -7.32
CA PRO A 119 -13.52 5.58 -8.57
C PRO A 119 -13.27 6.99 -9.10
N VAL A 120 -12.37 7.14 -10.08
CA VAL A 120 -12.07 8.44 -10.69
C VAL A 120 -13.32 9.13 -11.29
N GLU A 121 -14.27 8.34 -11.79
CA GLU A 121 -15.54 8.82 -12.34
C GLU A 121 -16.38 9.56 -11.30
N PHE A 122 -16.31 9.14 -10.02
CA PHE A 122 -16.97 9.84 -8.92
C PHE A 122 -16.42 11.25 -8.76
N TYR A 123 -15.10 11.38 -8.70
CA TYR A 123 -14.43 12.68 -8.58
C TYR A 123 -14.68 13.57 -9.79
N LYS A 124 -14.69 13.01 -11.00
CA LYS A 124 -15.03 13.75 -12.23
C LYS A 124 -16.46 14.26 -12.21
N PHE A 125 -17.40 13.46 -11.73
CA PHE A 125 -18.81 13.81 -11.69
C PHE A 125 -19.10 14.89 -10.63
N PHE A 126 -18.56 14.74 -9.42
CA PHE A 126 -18.78 15.65 -8.29
C PHE A 126 -17.69 16.73 -8.13
N TRP A 127 -16.92 17.03 -9.20
CA TRP A 127 -15.80 17.97 -9.10
C TRP A 127 -16.24 19.37 -8.66
N LYS A 128 -17.44 19.80 -9.08
CA LYS A 128 -17.97 21.13 -8.74
C LYS A 128 -18.25 21.27 -7.25
N GLU A 129 -18.64 20.18 -6.61
CA GLU A 129 -18.97 20.12 -5.19
C GLU A 129 -17.74 19.83 -4.32
N LEU A 130 -16.82 18.99 -4.79
CA LEU A 130 -15.70 18.48 -3.99
C LEU A 130 -14.34 19.15 -4.26
N GLY A 131 -14.18 19.85 -5.39
CA GLY A 131 -12.87 20.31 -5.86
C GLY A 131 -12.16 21.24 -4.87
N GLU A 132 -12.89 22.19 -4.29
CA GLU A 132 -12.35 23.14 -3.30
C GLU A 132 -11.95 22.43 -1.99
N ASP A 133 -12.80 21.53 -1.50
CA ASP A 133 -12.50 20.74 -0.29
C ASP A 133 -11.25 19.86 -0.50
N LEU A 134 -11.14 19.23 -1.68
CA LEU A 134 -9.99 18.41 -2.02
C LEU A 134 -8.71 19.23 -2.13
N LEU A 135 -8.78 20.43 -2.71
CA LEU A 135 -7.66 21.37 -2.76
C LEU A 135 -7.19 21.71 -1.34
N GLY A 136 -8.11 22.11 -0.44
CA GLY A 136 -7.77 22.44 0.94
C GLY A 136 -7.12 21.27 1.70
N VAL A 137 -7.61 20.05 1.49
CA VAL A 137 -7.00 18.83 2.06
C VAL A 137 -5.57 18.62 1.53
N LEU A 138 -5.35 18.76 0.22
CA LEU A 138 -4.04 18.55 -0.40
C LEU A 138 -3.03 19.63 0.01
N GLU A 139 -3.46 20.89 0.09
CA GLU A 139 -2.65 21.98 0.61
C GLU A 139 -2.23 21.75 2.06
N GLU A 140 -3.15 21.30 2.91
CA GLU A 140 -2.84 20.97 4.28
C GLU A 140 -1.84 19.80 4.38
N ARG A 141 -2.01 18.76 3.55
CA ARG A 141 -1.05 17.63 3.44
C ARG A 141 0.35 18.14 3.06
N CYS A 142 0.45 18.99 2.04
CA CYS A 142 1.71 19.60 1.60
C CYS A 142 2.36 20.45 2.70
N ARG A 143 1.57 21.31 3.37
CA ARG A 143 2.03 22.17 4.46
C ARG A 143 2.53 21.39 5.67
N LYS A 144 1.80 20.37 6.09
CA LYS A 144 2.17 19.50 7.24
C LYS A 144 3.23 18.46 6.89
N ARG A 145 3.51 18.26 5.59
CA ARG A 145 4.35 17.16 5.07
C ARG A 145 3.91 15.80 5.62
N CYS A 146 2.59 15.59 5.67
CA CYS A 146 2.00 14.45 6.35
C CYS A 146 0.74 13.97 5.61
N LEU A 147 0.61 12.66 5.46
CA LEU A 147 -0.59 12.03 4.90
C LEU A 147 -1.72 12.02 5.94
N LEU A 148 -2.97 12.07 5.46
CA LEU A 148 -4.14 11.81 6.32
C LEU A 148 -4.07 10.39 6.90
N LEU A 149 -4.71 10.19 8.05
CA LEU A 149 -4.75 8.87 8.70
C LEU A 149 -5.40 7.81 7.81
N SER A 150 -6.43 8.15 7.03
CA SER A 150 -7.06 7.26 6.05
C SER A 150 -6.08 6.86 4.95
N SER A 151 -5.36 7.82 4.36
CA SER A 151 -4.36 7.59 3.31
C SER A 151 -3.10 6.84 3.77
N ARG A 152 -2.93 6.62 5.07
CA ARG A 152 -1.88 5.73 5.62
C ARG A 152 -2.29 4.26 5.68
N ARG A 153 -3.57 3.96 5.45
CA ARG A 153 -4.06 2.60 5.39
C ARG A 153 -3.86 2.05 3.99
N VAL A 154 -3.32 0.85 3.93
CA VAL A 154 -3.11 0.14 2.67
C VAL A 154 -3.68 -1.26 2.78
N VAL A 155 -4.39 -1.66 1.74
CA VAL A 155 -4.78 -3.05 1.53
C VAL A 155 -3.78 -3.68 0.59
N ILE A 156 -3.09 -4.71 1.05
CA ILE A 156 -2.22 -5.53 0.22
C ILE A 156 -3.05 -6.71 -0.30
N THR A 157 -3.17 -6.80 -1.61
CA THR A 157 -3.77 -7.93 -2.31
C THR A 157 -2.68 -8.78 -2.93
N LEU A 158 -2.70 -10.09 -2.67
CA LEU A 158 -1.73 -11.03 -3.26
C LEU A 158 -2.27 -11.58 -4.58
N LEU A 159 -1.53 -11.37 -5.66
CA LEU A 159 -1.83 -11.91 -6.99
C LEU A 159 -0.90 -13.08 -7.32
N PRO A 160 -1.41 -14.21 -7.82
CA PRO A 160 -0.57 -15.36 -8.15
C PRO A 160 0.36 -15.04 -9.32
N LYS A 161 1.64 -15.42 -9.19
CA LYS A 161 2.62 -15.47 -10.29
C LYS A 161 2.72 -16.91 -10.84
N LYS A 162 3.53 -17.10 -11.88
CA LYS A 162 3.91 -18.43 -12.35
C LYS A 162 4.79 -19.11 -11.30
N GLY A 163 4.64 -20.43 -11.14
CA GLY A 163 5.42 -21.23 -10.19
C GLY A 163 4.54 -22.03 -9.24
N ASP A 164 5.15 -22.56 -8.18
CA ASP A 164 4.43 -23.25 -7.12
C ASP A 164 3.70 -22.25 -6.22
N LEU A 165 2.37 -22.31 -6.18
CA LEU A 165 1.54 -21.40 -5.39
C LEU A 165 1.60 -21.67 -3.88
N GLN A 166 2.20 -22.79 -3.46
CA GLN A 166 2.52 -23.06 -2.05
C GLN A 166 3.69 -22.21 -1.55
N ASP A 167 4.56 -21.71 -2.44
CA ASP A 167 5.61 -20.76 -2.09
C ASP A 167 5.07 -19.32 -2.14
N ILE A 168 5.05 -18.65 -0.98
CA ILE A 168 4.61 -17.25 -0.85
C ILE A 168 5.40 -16.29 -1.73
N LYS A 169 6.63 -16.62 -2.13
CA LYS A 169 7.45 -15.80 -3.05
C LYS A 169 6.85 -15.74 -4.46
N ASN A 170 6.04 -16.73 -4.83
CA ASN A 170 5.31 -16.77 -6.09
C ASN A 170 4.00 -15.97 -6.04
N TRP A 171 3.82 -15.11 -5.04
CA TRP A 171 2.74 -14.15 -4.97
C TRP A 171 3.27 -12.71 -5.14
N HIS A 172 2.55 -11.91 -5.93
CA HIS A 172 2.86 -10.51 -6.14
C HIS A 172 1.96 -9.63 -5.25
N PRO A 173 2.54 -8.89 -4.29
CA PRO A 173 1.76 -7.96 -3.49
C PRO A 173 1.42 -6.71 -4.31
N VAL A 174 0.14 -6.34 -4.32
CA VAL A 174 -0.37 -5.10 -4.88
C VAL A 174 -0.99 -4.29 -3.75
N SER A 175 -0.48 -3.09 -3.53
CA SER A 175 -0.96 -2.16 -2.51
C SER A 175 -2.06 -1.26 -3.08
N LEU A 176 -3.23 -1.29 -2.47
CA LEU A 176 -4.34 -0.39 -2.73
C LEU A 176 -4.41 0.65 -1.61
N LEU A 177 -4.24 1.91 -1.97
CA LEU A 177 -4.27 3.04 -1.06
C LEU A 177 -5.71 3.56 -0.89
N CYS A 178 -5.94 4.34 0.17
CA CYS A 178 -7.10 5.22 0.28
C CYS A 178 -6.75 6.55 -0.38
N ASP A 179 -7.58 6.99 -1.33
CA ASP A 179 -7.43 8.31 -1.97
C ASP A 179 -7.76 9.45 -0.97
#